data_AF-A0A417RAZ2-F1
#
_entry.id   AF-A0A417RAZ2-F1
#
_cell.length_a   1.000
_cell.length_b   1.000
_cell.length_c   1.000
_cell.angle_alpha   90.00
_cell.angle_beta   90.00
_cell.angle_gamma   90.00
#
_symmetry.space_group_name_H-M   'P 1'
#
loop_
_entity.id
_entity.type
_entity.pdbx_description
1 polymer ?
#
loop_
_entity_poly.entity_id
_entity_poly.type
_entity_poly.pdbx_seq_one_letter_code
_entity_poly.pdbx_strand_id
1 'polypeptide(L)'
;MLVILGVFLMIAVVLFAERSGIQYTEKDRKVAYLSQEEVVTEQMAAKSLPKTCLVLRNSEDEASVAAWEQFQQIFKDMKVGTDVVDLQSASSIPDYHAYETVVVLLSDVSPLKENLMELCDWVSEGGNVLFALTLQKTAYSSVIEQKLGIISSGYDNTLVDSIYFEPEFMLGGGQAYTITDPYDAAWAVELSEKAQVYARIRDEKGAPLIWENQYGKGKFVVDNFGLYEKAVRGFYAASYSLLTDVGVYPVINGSAFYLDDFPSPVPEGDATYVKRDYGMSISDFYMDVWWPDMQELASDHNIRYTGVIIENYEDATDGTIKKQKDTRRFQYFGNMLLHQGGELGYHGYNHQPLSLSNVDYGDVLPYDTWKNEAAMKKAVKELIHFGEDTFPSVSMSVYVPPSNVLSAEGREMLAKDFPEIRTIASNYFTGEFAYVQEFEVAKDGIVEQPRIISGAIIDDYMKMAALSELNMHFVNSHFIHPDDLLDEDRGAALGWEKMKSNLAEYMDWLVDSAPSLRQLTGSELSGAIQRYGAVTFTKTVTEQSIELKLKNFYDEAYFMVRINEGTPGEVSGGKLTHLTGNLYLLQAKEPTVTIEKLED
;
A
#
# COMPACT_ATOMS: atom_id res chain seq x y z
N MET A 1 -44.26 -28.63 31.83
CA MET A 1 -43.45 -29.66 31.14
C MET A 1 -43.39 -29.43 29.64
N LEU A 2 -44.52 -29.31 28.92
CA LEU A 2 -44.55 -29.03 27.48
C LEU A 2 -43.87 -27.72 27.06
N VAL A 3 -44.02 -26.65 27.85
CA VAL A 3 -43.38 -25.34 27.57
C VAL A 3 -41.85 -25.42 27.72
N ILE A 4 -41.35 -26.11 28.74
CA ILE A 4 -39.91 -26.30 28.97
C ILE A 4 -39.30 -27.18 27.87
N LEU A 5 -40.01 -28.23 27.45
CA LEU A 5 -39.58 -29.07 26.33
C LEU A 5 -39.55 -28.29 25.01
N GLY A 6 -40.51 -27.38 24.80
CA GLY A 6 -40.56 -26.50 23.64
C GLY A 6 -39.38 -25.52 23.59
N VAL A 7 -39.01 -24.93 24.73
CA VAL A 7 -37.82 -24.05 24.83
C VAL A 7 -36.54 -24.84 24.58
N PHE A 8 -36.40 -26.04 25.15
CA PHE A 8 -35.23 -26.90 24.90
C PHE A 8 -35.13 -27.34 23.43
N LEU A 9 -36.24 -27.66 22.78
CA LEU A 9 -36.28 -27.99 21.35
C LEU A 9 -35.91 -26.78 20.49
N MET A 10 -36.37 -25.59 20.85
CA MET A 10 -36.02 -24.37 20.14
C MET A 10 -34.53 -24.05 20.29
N ILE A 11 -33.98 -24.15 21.50
CA ILE A 11 -32.54 -24.01 21.75
C ILE A 11 -31.76 -25.10 21.01
N ALA A 12 -32.23 -26.36 21.01
CA ALA A 12 -31.57 -27.44 20.30
C ALA A 12 -31.61 -27.26 18.77
N VAL A 13 -32.69 -26.70 18.22
CA VAL A 13 -32.79 -26.37 16.78
C VAL A 13 -31.91 -25.18 16.43
N VAL A 14 -31.82 -24.16 17.30
CA VAL A 14 -30.89 -23.04 17.12
C VAL A 14 -29.45 -23.52 17.21
N LEU A 15 -29.09 -24.28 18.24
CA LEU A 15 -27.77 -24.90 18.39
C LEU A 15 -27.47 -25.89 17.27
N PHE A 16 -28.47 -26.60 16.74
CA PHE A 16 -28.30 -27.49 15.59
C PHE A 16 -28.12 -26.68 14.31
N ALA A 17 -28.86 -25.60 14.09
CA ALA A 17 -28.64 -24.71 12.95
C ALA A 17 -27.26 -24.01 13.02
N GLU A 18 -26.84 -23.62 14.22
CA GLU A 18 -25.51 -23.07 14.53
C GLU A 18 -24.40 -24.12 14.32
N ARG A 19 -24.61 -25.37 14.76
CA ARG A 19 -23.64 -26.47 14.62
C ARG A 19 -23.66 -27.20 13.29
N SER A 20 -24.73 -27.10 12.50
CA SER A 20 -24.85 -27.81 11.22
C SER A 20 -24.17 -27.08 10.07
N GLY A 21 -23.51 -25.95 10.33
CA GLY A 21 -22.90 -25.13 9.29
C GLY A 21 -23.98 -24.51 8.44
N ILE A 22 -24.39 -23.28 8.78
CA ILE A 22 -25.34 -22.52 7.98
C ILE A 22 -24.77 -22.47 6.55
N GLN A 23 -25.50 -23.06 5.60
CA GLN A 23 -25.07 -23.09 4.21
C GLN A 23 -24.99 -21.65 3.69
N TYR A 24 -23.78 -21.22 3.35
CA TYR A 24 -23.53 -19.92 2.76
C TYR A 24 -23.85 -19.93 1.27
N THR A 25 -24.36 -18.81 0.76
CA THR A 25 -24.50 -18.53 -0.67
C THR A 25 -23.75 -17.23 -0.94
N GLU A 26 -22.81 -17.26 -1.88
CA GLU A 26 -21.95 -16.10 -2.20
C GLU A 26 -22.81 -14.88 -2.58
N LYS A 27 -22.55 -13.75 -1.90
CA LYS A 27 -23.12 -12.45 -2.26
C LYS A 27 -22.29 -11.82 -3.37
N ASP A 28 -22.93 -10.96 -4.18
CA ASP A 28 -22.23 -10.21 -5.22
C ASP A 28 -21.10 -9.34 -4.61
N ARG A 29 -19.90 -9.43 -5.20
CA ARG A 29 -18.72 -8.66 -4.78
C ARG A 29 -18.91 -7.18 -5.06
N LYS A 30 -18.42 -6.30 -4.18
CA LYS A 30 -18.50 -4.83 -4.36
C LYS A 30 -17.68 -4.33 -5.54
N VAL A 31 -16.52 -4.97 -5.77
CA VAL A 31 -15.64 -4.70 -6.91
C VAL A 31 -15.25 -6.05 -7.50
N ALA A 32 -15.81 -6.37 -8.67
CA ALA A 32 -15.45 -7.59 -9.37
C ALA A 32 -14.12 -7.40 -10.11
N TYR A 33 -13.37 -8.48 -10.25
CA TYR A 33 -12.29 -8.52 -11.23
C TYR A 33 -12.82 -8.23 -12.63
N LEU A 34 -12.02 -7.54 -13.44
CA LEU A 34 -12.23 -7.42 -14.87
C LEU A 34 -11.99 -8.76 -15.57
N SER A 35 -12.56 -8.95 -16.77
CA SER A 35 -12.23 -10.13 -17.57
C SER A 35 -10.76 -10.08 -18.01
N GLN A 36 -10.07 -11.23 -18.04
CA GLN A 36 -8.63 -11.27 -18.35
C GLN A 36 -8.31 -10.70 -19.75
N GLU A 37 -9.23 -10.81 -20.71
CA GLU A 37 -9.07 -10.28 -22.07
C GLU A 37 -9.17 -8.75 -22.15
N GLU A 38 -9.78 -8.12 -21.15
CA GLU A 38 -10.03 -6.68 -21.13
C GLU A 38 -8.97 -5.89 -20.35
N VAL A 39 -8.11 -6.55 -19.57
CA VAL A 39 -7.17 -5.84 -18.67
C VAL A 39 -6.01 -5.20 -19.44
N VAL A 40 -5.93 -3.87 -19.36
CA VAL A 40 -4.76 -3.12 -19.82
C VAL A 40 -3.73 -3.08 -18.70
N THR A 41 -2.53 -3.61 -18.95
CA THR A 41 -1.44 -3.53 -17.97
C THR A 41 -0.91 -2.10 -17.84
N GLU A 42 -0.39 -1.78 -16.65
CA GLU A 42 0.20 -0.47 -16.38
C GLU A 42 1.39 -0.16 -17.32
N GLN A 43 2.17 -1.18 -17.69
CA GLN A 43 3.25 -1.03 -18.67
C GLN A 43 2.75 -0.63 -20.07
N MET A 44 1.57 -1.08 -20.46
CA MET A 44 0.94 -0.68 -21.73
C MET A 44 0.37 0.73 -21.64
N ALA A 45 -0.29 1.04 -20.52
CA ALA A 45 -0.86 2.35 -20.22
C ALA A 45 0.22 3.45 -20.24
N ALA A 46 1.36 3.21 -19.58
CA ALA A 46 2.47 4.15 -19.45
C ALA A 46 3.09 4.59 -20.79
N LYS A 47 3.07 3.73 -21.82
CA LYS A 47 3.60 4.07 -23.16
C LYS A 47 2.84 5.19 -23.87
N SER A 48 1.62 5.46 -23.44
CA SER A 48 0.74 6.47 -24.05
C SER A 48 0.79 7.84 -23.35
N LEU A 49 1.55 7.97 -22.27
CA LEU A 49 1.59 9.17 -21.46
C LEU A 49 2.38 10.30 -22.16
N PRO A 50 1.84 11.52 -22.22
CA PRO A 50 2.61 12.68 -22.66
C PRO A 50 3.77 12.94 -21.70
N LYS A 51 4.91 13.34 -22.25
CA LYS A 51 6.11 13.68 -21.47
C LYS A 51 5.97 15.10 -20.93
N THR A 52 5.45 15.24 -19.71
CA THR A 52 5.16 16.53 -19.08
C THR A 52 6.17 16.89 -18.00
N CYS A 53 6.99 15.94 -17.55
CA CYS A 53 7.99 16.16 -16.51
C CYS A 53 9.41 15.87 -17.03
N LEU A 54 10.34 16.78 -16.76
CA LEU A 54 11.77 16.54 -16.96
C LEU A 54 12.42 16.12 -15.64
N VAL A 55 13.23 15.07 -15.67
CA VAL A 55 14.00 14.60 -14.51
C VAL A 55 15.48 14.85 -14.76
N LEU A 56 16.11 15.58 -13.85
CA LEU A 56 17.56 15.81 -13.87
C LEU A 56 18.21 14.92 -12.81
N ARG A 57 19.11 14.03 -13.21
CA ARG A 57 19.80 13.11 -12.30
C ARG A 57 21.30 13.05 -12.57
N ASN A 58 22.05 12.44 -11.67
CA ASN A 58 23.47 12.17 -11.85
C ASN A 58 23.77 10.69 -11.50
N SER A 59 24.13 9.88 -12.49
CA SER A 59 24.46 8.46 -12.26
C SER A 59 25.73 8.20 -11.45
N GLU A 60 26.57 9.21 -11.21
CA GLU A 60 27.74 9.08 -10.33
C GLU A 60 27.43 9.34 -8.85
N ASP A 61 26.24 9.85 -8.54
CA ASP A 61 25.82 10.15 -7.17
C ASP A 61 24.90 9.06 -6.63
N GLU A 62 25.32 8.39 -5.55
CA GLU A 62 24.58 7.25 -4.98
C GLU A 62 23.18 7.65 -4.50
N ALA A 63 23.03 8.85 -3.92
CA ALA A 63 21.72 9.36 -3.49
C ALA A 63 20.79 9.62 -4.69
N SER A 64 21.32 10.16 -5.79
CA SER A 64 20.59 10.35 -7.04
C SER A 64 20.15 9.02 -7.65
N VAL A 65 20.99 7.98 -7.60
CA VAL A 65 20.64 6.62 -8.06
C VAL A 65 19.53 6.03 -7.19
N ALA A 66 19.68 6.05 -5.86
CA ALA A 66 18.67 5.54 -4.93
C ALA A 66 17.33 6.26 -5.08
N ALA A 67 17.35 7.60 -5.17
CA ALA A 67 16.15 8.39 -5.40
C ALA A 67 15.51 8.08 -6.76
N TRP A 68 16.31 7.93 -7.81
CA TRP A 68 15.79 7.60 -9.14
C TRP A 68 15.06 6.27 -9.17
N GLU A 69 15.55 5.24 -8.46
CA GLU A 69 14.84 3.96 -8.34
C GLU A 69 13.43 4.15 -7.77
N GLN A 70 13.27 5.02 -6.77
CA GLN A 70 11.95 5.31 -6.19
C GLN A 70 11.09 6.18 -7.10
N PHE A 71 11.66 7.23 -7.69
CA PHE A 71 10.94 8.13 -8.58
C PHE A 71 10.46 7.44 -9.87
N GLN A 72 11.18 6.44 -10.38
CA GLN A 72 10.68 5.62 -11.49
C GLN A 72 9.32 5.00 -11.19
N GLN A 73 9.17 4.43 -9.98
CA GLN A 73 7.92 3.81 -9.56
C GLN A 73 6.87 4.88 -9.22
N ILE A 74 7.25 5.96 -8.51
CA ILE A 74 6.34 7.09 -8.21
C ILE A 74 5.71 7.66 -9.50
N PHE A 75 6.51 7.94 -10.52
CA PHE A 75 5.99 8.49 -11.78
C PHE A 75 5.12 7.48 -12.54
N LYS A 76 5.48 6.20 -12.51
CA LYS A 76 4.67 5.12 -13.11
C LYS A 76 3.29 5.07 -12.44
N ASP A 77 3.27 5.07 -11.11
CA ASP A 77 2.05 4.97 -10.31
C ASP A 77 1.17 6.22 -10.45
N MET A 78 1.77 7.41 -10.38
CA MET A 78 1.07 8.69 -10.58
C MET A 78 0.64 8.95 -12.03
N LYS A 79 1.06 8.10 -12.98
CA LYS A 79 0.84 8.24 -14.43
C LYS A 79 1.42 9.54 -14.99
N VAL A 80 2.61 9.92 -14.51
CA VAL A 80 3.38 11.08 -14.98
C VAL A 80 4.38 10.62 -16.05
N GLY A 81 4.27 11.16 -17.27
CA GLY A 81 5.23 10.86 -18.32
C GLY A 81 6.49 11.70 -18.16
N THR A 82 7.66 11.03 -18.12
CA THR A 82 8.95 11.69 -17.91
C THR A 82 9.91 11.58 -19.09
N ASP A 83 10.71 12.63 -19.29
CA ASP A 83 12.01 12.56 -19.95
C ASP A 83 13.12 12.69 -18.89
N VAL A 84 14.23 12.00 -19.09
CA VAL A 84 15.30 11.88 -18.09
C VAL A 84 16.61 12.30 -18.69
N VAL A 85 17.30 13.21 -18.01
CA VAL A 85 18.64 13.68 -18.38
C VAL A 85 19.61 13.26 -17.28
N ASP A 86 20.59 12.44 -17.68
CA ASP A 86 21.71 12.07 -16.83
C ASP A 86 22.87 13.03 -17.08
N LEU A 87 23.14 13.93 -16.13
CA LEU A 87 24.12 15.01 -16.28
C LEU A 87 25.55 14.50 -16.52
N GLN A 88 25.84 13.24 -16.19
CA GLN A 88 27.15 12.67 -16.46
C GLN A 88 27.39 12.38 -17.94
N SER A 89 26.34 12.00 -18.67
CA SER A 89 26.45 11.55 -20.07
C SER A 89 25.80 12.50 -21.07
N ALA A 90 24.91 13.38 -20.61
CA ALA A 90 24.19 14.30 -21.46
C ALA A 90 25.09 15.41 -22.02
N SER A 91 24.95 15.69 -23.32
CA SER A 91 25.62 16.83 -23.95
C SER A 91 24.93 18.17 -23.71
N SER A 92 23.64 18.15 -23.37
CA SER A 92 22.78 19.32 -23.19
C SER A 92 21.50 18.96 -22.45
N ILE A 93 20.92 19.93 -21.74
CA ILE A 93 19.58 19.83 -21.16
C ILE A 93 18.55 20.36 -22.18
N PRO A 94 17.41 19.69 -22.40
CA PRO A 94 16.35 20.21 -23.27
C PRO A 94 15.77 21.54 -22.74
N ASP A 95 15.08 22.29 -23.60
CA ASP A 95 14.37 23.50 -23.19
C ASP A 95 13.31 23.17 -22.12
N TYR A 96 13.41 23.82 -20.96
CA TYR A 96 12.49 23.64 -19.84
C TYR A 96 11.04 23.99 -20.22
N HIS A 97 10.81 24.88 -21.20
CA HIS A 97 9.46 25.26 -21.67
C HIS A 97 8.70 24.14 -22.37
N ALA A 98 9.36 23.01 -22.68
CA ALA A 98 8.70 21.81 -23.19
C ALA A 98 7.96 21.03 -22.10
N TYR A 99 8.14 21.36 -20.82
CA TYR A 99 7.63 20.62 -19.67
C TYR A 99 6.74 21.48 -18.77
N GLU A 100 5.84 20.81 -18.03
CA GLU A 100 5.02 21.42 -16.97
C GLU A 100 5.81 21.48 -15.64
N THR A 101 6.63 20.47 -15.38
CA THR A 101 7.40 20.33 -14.15
C THR A 101 8.83 19.84 -14.40
N VAL A 102 9.76 20.20 -13.51
CA VAL A 102 11.10 19.62 -13.44
C VAL A 102 11.32 19.00 -12.06
N VAL A 103 11.82 17.77 -12.00
CA VAL A 103 12.27 17.13 -10.76
C VAL A 103 13.79 17.01 -10.79
N VAL A 104 14.43 17.59 -9.79
CA VAL A 104 15.88 17.60 -9.63
C VAL A 104 16.27 16.57 -8.58
N LEU A 105 16.91 15.49 -9.04
CA LEU A 105 17.45 14.43 -8.21
C LEU A 105 18.94 14.65 -7.96
N LEU A 106 19.31 15.82 -7.45
CA LEU A 106 20.70 16.21 -7.21
C LEU A 106 20.83 16.80 -5.80
N SER A 107 21.76 16.27 -5.01
CA SER A 107 22.18 16.86 -3.75
C SER A 107 23.13 18.04 -3.99
N ASP A 108 24.09 17.89 -4.90
CA ASP A 108 24.93 18.97 -5.43
C ASP A 108 24.42 19.44 -6.81
N VAL A 109 23.95 20.69 -6.88
CA VAL A 109 23.46 21.33 -8.10
C VAL A 109 24.57 21.95 -8.97
N SER A 110 25.82 21.90 -8.53
CA SER A 110 26.97 22.44 -9.28
C SER A 110 27.11 21.92 -10.71
N PRO A 111 26.80 20.65 -11.03
CA PRO A 111 26.87 20.13 -12.40
C PRO A 111 25.94 20.85 -13.40
N LEU A 112 24.88 21.52 -12.94
CA LEU A 112 23.97 22.28 -13.81
C LEU A 112 24.60 23.54 -14.39
N LYS A 113 25.60 24.13 -13.71
CA LYS A 113 26.30 25.35 -14.14
C LYS A 113 25.33 26.47 -14.52
N GLU A 114 25.43 27.03 -15.73
CA GLU A 114 24.54 28.07 -16.27
C GLU A 114 23.07 27.61 -16.39
N ASN A 115 22.82 26.31 -16.62
CA ASN A 115 21.46 25.77 -16.75
C ASN A 115 20.67 25.87 -15.44
N LEU A 116 21.34 26.06 -14.30
CA LEU A 116 20.66 26.32 -13.03
C LEU A 116 19.97 27.69 -13.03
N MET A 117 20.60 28.70 -13.64
CA MET A 117 19.99 30.02 -13.76
C MET A 117 18.89 30.03 -14.81
N GLU A 118 19.07 29.33 -15.93
CA GLU A 118 18.01 29.13 -16.93
C GLU A 118 16.78 28.43 -16.31
N LEU A 119 17.00 27.44 -15.43
CA LEU A 119 15.93 26.79 -14.68
C LEU A 119 15.20 27.79 -13.77
N CYS A 120 15.93 28.65 -13.07
CA CYS A 120 15.35 29.69 -12.22
C CYS A 120 14.54 30.71 -13.04
N ASP A 121 15.05 31.13 -14.19
CA ASP A 121 14.37 32.07 -15.08
C ASP A 121 13.06 31.46 -15.59
N TRP A 122 13.08 30.19 -16.02
CA TRP A 122 11.87 29.44 -16.39
C TRP A 122 10.85 29.35 -15.24
N VAL A 123 11.29 29.10 -14.00
CA VAL A 123 10.38 29.12 -12.84
C VAL A 123 9.76 30.50 -12.66
N SER A 124 10.53 31.57 -12.84
CA SER A 124 9.99 32.93 -12.74
C SER A 124 8.89 33.22 -13.78
N GLU A 125 8.92 32.53 -14.91
CA GLU A 125 7.96 32.65 -16.01
C GLU A 125 6.72 31.75 -15.85
N GLY A 126 6.73 30.80 -14.91
CA GLY A 126 5.60 29.90 -14.60
C GLY A 126 5.97 28.43 -14.44
N GLY A 127 7.25 28.07 -14.61
CA GLY A 127 7.74 26.71 -14.40
C GLY A 127 7.71 26.27 -12.93
N ASN A 128 7.64 24.97 -12.68
CA ASN A 128 7.57 24.42 -11.32
C ASN A 128 8.65 23.36 -11.11
N VAL A 129 9.41 23.49 -10.02
CA VAL A 129 10.57 22.65 -9.73
C VAL A 129 10.44 21.98 -8.37
N LEU A 130 10.65 20.65 -8.34
CA LEU A 130 10.86 19.89 -7.11
C LEU A 130 12.35 19.56 -6.95
N PHE A 131 12.96 20.00 -5.86
CA PHE A 131 14.24 19.47 -5.38
C PHE A 131 13.94 18.31 -4.43
N ALA A 132 14.09 17.07 -4.90
CA ALA A 132 13.67 15.89 -4.15
C ALA A 132 14.76 15.29 -3.25
N LEU A 133 15.98 15.82 -3.35
CA LEU A 133 17.13 15.44 -2.52
C LEU A 133 17.48 16.61 -1.60
N THR A 134 17.94 16.28 -0.39
CA THR A 134 18.53 17.29 0.49
C THR A 134 19.69 17.98 -0.23
N LEU A 135 19.55 19.27 -0.45
CA LEU A 135 20.57 20.09 -1.10
C LEU A 135 21.80 20.27 -0.21
N GLN A 136 22.97 20.21 -0.81
CA GLN A 136 24.24 20.52 -0.15
C GLN A 136 24.57 22.01 -0.32
N LYS A 137 25.15 22.61 0.73
CA LYS A 137 25.68 23.97 0.67
C LYS A 137 26.89 24.04 -0.25
N THR A 138 26.72 24.63 -1.42
CA THR A 138 27.76 24.88 -2.42
C THR A 138 27.68 26.33 -2.92
N ALA A 139 28.65 26.76 -3.73
CA ALA A 139 28.59 28.08 -4.35
C ALA A 139 27.36 28.23 -5.26
N TYR A 140 26.90 27.15 -5.90
CA TYR A 140 25.74 27.18 -6.78
C TYR A 140 24.41 27.19 -6.01
N SER A 141 24.25 26.34 -4.98
CA SER A 141 23.04 26.38 -4.15
C SER A 141 22.91 27.72 -3.40
N SER A 142 24.04 28.32 -2.98
CA SER A 142 24.05 29.65 -2.36
C SER A 142 23.49 30.76 -3.27
N VAL A 143 23.57 30.63 -4.59
CA VAL A 143 23.04 31.62 -5.55
C VAL A 143 21.51 31.54 -5.67
N ILE A 144 20.91 30.40 -5.33
CA ILE A 144 19.47 30.16 -5.47
C ILE A 144 18.73 30.13 -4.13
N GLU A 145 19.41 30.13 -2.98
CA GLU A 145 18.80 30.07 -1.63
C GLU A 145 17.59 30.99 -1.44
N GLN A 146 17.73 32.28 -1.76
CA GLN A 146 16.63 33.23 -1.63
C GLN A 146 15.44 32.90 -2.54
N LYS A 147 15.68 32.25 -3.68
CA LYS A 147 14.63 31.78 -4.60
C LYS A 147 13.90 30.56 -4.05
N LEU A 148 14.58 29.74 -3.24
CA LEU A 148 14.01 28.63 -2.49
C LEU A 148 13.35 29.07 -1.18
N GLY A 149 13.32 30.37 -0.88
CA GLY A 149 12.77 30.89 0.38
C GLY A 149 13.72 30.81 1.57
N ILE A 150 15.01 30.49 1.36
CA ILE A 150 16.02 30.38 2.42
C ILE A 150 16.65 31.75 2.68
N ILE A 151 16.63 32.19 3.95
CA ILE A 151 17.28 33.43 4.41
C ILE A 151 18.71 33.14 4.83
N SER A 152 18.92 32.05 5.55
CA SER A 152 20.23 31.63 6.05
C SER A 152 20.34 30.11 6.08
N SER A 153 21.56 29.59 5.97
CA SER A 153 21.81 28.14 5.89
C SER A 153 23.18 27.78 6.47
N GLY A 154 23.27 26.64 7.13
CA GLY A 154 24.53 26.04 7.59
C GLY A 154 25.25 25.23 6.50
N TYR A 155 26.44 24.73 6.86
CA TYR A 155 27.14 23.68 6.09
C TYR A 155 26.81 22.28 6.60
N ASP A 156 26.29 22.19 7.83
CA ASP A 156 25.99 20.94 8.51
C ASP A 156 24.53 20.54 8.29
N ASN A 157 24.28 19.23 8.39
CA ASN A 157 22.94 18.67 8.43
C ASN A 157 22.46 18.50 9.88
N THR A 158 21.15 18.39 10.04
CA THR A 158 20.45 18.15 11.30
C THR A 158 19.90 16.73 11.31
N LEU A 159 19.97 16.07 12.48
CA LEU A 159 19.40 14.76 12.74
C LEU A 159 17.90 14.73 12.47
N VAL A 160 17.47 13.84 11.57
CA VAL A 160 16.06 13.55 11.31
C VAL A 160 15.68 12.27 12.06
N ASP A 161 15.12 12.42 13.26
CA ASP A 161 14.65 11.31 14.10
C ASP A 161 13.14 11.09 14.05
N SER A 162 12.42 12.05 13.47
CA SER A 162 10.99 11.99 13.26
C SER A 162 10.56 13.07 12.28
N ILE A 163 9.43 12.85 11.62
CA ILE A 163 8.81 13.80 10.70
C ILE A 163 7.42 14.14 11.20
N TYR A 164 7.20 15.40 11.53
CA TYR A 164 5.90 15.99 11.81
C TYR A 164 5.35 16.59 10.51
N PHE A 165 4.18 16.12 10.08
CA PHE A 165 3.48 16.68 8.92
C PHE A 165 2.39 17.64 9.41
N GLU A 166 2.23 18.78 8.72
CA GLU A 166 1.15 19.70 9.03
C GLU A 166 -0.23 19.04 8.86
N PRO A 167 -1.23 19.33 9.72
CA PRO A 167 -2.55 18.68 9.70
C PRO A 167 -3.25 18.73 8.33
N GLU A 168 -3.09 19.83 7.61
CA GLU A 168 -3.76 20.09 6.33
C GLU A 168 -2.93 19.66 5.10
N PHE A 169 -1.71 19.15 5.31
CA PHE A 169 -0.83 18.78 4.20
C PHE A 169 -1.22 17.44 3.57
N MET A 170 -1.33 16.39 4.37
CA MET A 170 -1.53 15.01 3.89
C MET A 170 -2.36 14.20 4.88
N LEU A 171 -2.92 13.08 4.44
CA LEU A 171 -3.69 12.19 5.32
C LEU A 171 -2.79 11.69 6.44
N GLY A 172 -3.29 11.68 7.68
CA GLY A 172 -2.51 11.32 8.88
C GLY A 172 -1.59 12.43 9.40
N GLY A 173 -1.69 13.66 8.85
CA GLY A 173 -0.97 14.83 9.37
C GLY A 173 -1.41 15.27 10.76
N GLY A 174 -0.65 16.18 11.38
CA GLY A 174 -0.87 16.70 12.72
C GLY A 174 -0.19 15.91 13.84
N GLN A 175 0.69 14.99 13.48
CA GLN A 175 1.50 14.22 14.42
C GLN A 175 2.88 13.88 13.81
N ALA A 176 3.79 13.45 14.69
CA ALA A 176 5.14 13.06 14.32
C ALA A 176 5.27 11.54 14.17
N TYR A 177 5.98 11.11 13.14
CA TYR A 177 6.30 9.71 12.86
C TYR A 177 7.80 9.50 13.05
N THR A 178 8.18 8.56 13.92
CA THR A 178 9.58 8.23 14.21
C THR A 178 10.29 7.64 13.00
N ILE A 179 11.57 7.99 12.82
CA ILE A 179 12.48 7.34 11.86
C ILE A 179 13.30 6.30 12.60
N THR A 180 13.27 5.04 12.14
CA THR A 180 13.92 3.91 12.84
C THR A 180 15.45 3.99 12.81
N ASP A 181 16.02 4.47 11.70
CA ASP A 181 17.46 4.62 11.49
C ASP A 181 17.82 6.09 11.25
N PRO A 182 17.76 6.94 12.28
CA PRO A 182 17.90 8.38 12.13
C PRO A 182 19.35 8.78 11.87
N TYR A 183 19.55 9.78 11.02
CA TYR A 183 20.86 10.34 10.72
C TYR A 183 20.79 11.84 10.37
N ASP A 184 21.94 12.51 10.30
CA ASP A 184 22.04 13.92 9.94
C ASP A 184 21.72 14.13 8.44
N ALA A 185 20.43 14.20 8.15
CA ALA A 185 19.89 14.13 6.79
C ALA A 185 19.36 15.48 6.26
N ALA A 186 18.95 16.39 7.14
CA ALA A 186 18.29 17.64 6.75
C ALA A 186 19.25 18.82 6.73
N TRP A 187 19.33 19.55 5.62
CA TRP A 187 20.14 20.76 5.55
C TRP A 187 19.62 21.80 6.55
N ALA A 188 20.52 22.32 7.39
CA ALA A 188 20.16 23.32 8.40
C ALA A 188 19.86 24.66 7.71
N VAL A 189 18.56 25.01 7.62
CA VAL A 189 18.10 26.25 6.95
C VAL A 189 17.15 27.05 7.84
N GLU A 190 17.18 28.36 7.65
CA GLU A 190 16.19 29.30 8.14
C GLU A 190 15.39 29.83 6.95
N LEU A 191 14.08 29.62 6.98
CA LEU A 191 13.18 30.02 5.89
C LEU A 191 12.57 31.40 6.15
N SER A 192 12.25 32.07 5.06
CA SER A 192 11.49 33.32 5.10
C SER A 192 10.03 33.07 5.43
N GLU A 193 9.35 34.07 5.98
CA GLU A 193 7.91 34.03 6.26
C GLU A 193 7.04 33.81 5.00
N LYS A 194 7.62 33.93 3.80
CA LYS A 194 6.93 33.65 2.54
C LYS A 194 6.93 32.17 2.16
N ALA A 195 7.84 31.38 2.73
CA ALA A 195 7.90 29.95 2.46
C ALA A 195 6.83 29.24 3.28
N GLN A 196 6.02 28.41 2.61
CA GLN A 196 5.01 27.59 3.28
C GLN A 196 5.62 26.23 3.60
N VAL A 197 5.69 25.89 4.88
CA VAL A 197 6.31 24.64 5.37
C VAL A 197 5.23 23.62 5.67
N TYR A 198 5.41 22.41 5.14
CA TYR A 198 4.46 21.29 5.21
C TYR A 198 4.92 20.14 6.10
N ALA A 199 6.22 20.03 6.37
CA ALA A 199 6.77 19.05 7.29
C ALA A 199 7.98 19.60 8.03
N ARG A 200 8.19 19.13 9.26
CA ARG A 200 9.25 19.55 10.18
C ARG A 200 9.79 18.37 10.99
N ILE A 201 10.97 18.52 11.57
CA ILE A 201 11.53 17.53 12.52
C ILE A 201 10.77 17.60 13.85
N ARG A 202 10.28 16.47 14.37
CA ARG A 202 9.58 16.32 15.68
C ARG A 202 8.27 17.09 15.86
N ASP A 203 8.24 18.40 15.66
CA ASP A 203 7.06 19.24 15.91
C ASP A 203 7.06 20.54 15.08
N GLU A 204 6.04 21.37 15.29
CA GLU A 204 5.82 22.67 14.61
C GLU A 204 6.99 23.67 14.73
N LYS A 205 7.91 23.47 15.68
CA LYS A 205 9.09 24.33 15.91
C LYS A 205 10.39 23.70 15.38
N GLY A 206 10.30 22.50 14.82
CA GLY A 206 11.42 21.79 14.22
C GLY A 206 11.99 22.45 12.98
N ALA A 207 13.16 21.95 12.57
CA ALA A 207 13.75 22.35 11.29
C ALA A 207 12.83 21.89 10.13
N PRO A 208 12.72 22.68 9.04
CA PRO A 208 11.83 22.38 7.93
C PRO A 208 12.36 21.22 7.09
N LEU A 209 11.45 20.32 6.73
CA LEU A 209 11.72 19.12 5.95
C LEU A 209 11.04 19.13 4.58
N ILE A 210 9.86 19.74 4.46
CA ILE A 210 9.17 19.94 3.17
C ILE A 210 8.61 21.35 3.16
N TRP A 211 8.91 22.12 2.12
CA TRP A 211 8.32 23.45 1.95
C TRP A 211 8.17 23.84 0.48
N GLU A 212 7.31 24.82 0.22
CA GLU A 212 7.26 25.53 -1.05
C GLU A 212 7.58 27.01 -0.91
N ASN A 213 8.06 27.60 -1.99
CA ASN A 213 8.23 29.05 -2.10
C ASN A 213 7.85 29.51 -3.51
N GLN A 214 6.91 30.46 -3.59
CA GLN A 214 6.54 31.10 -4.86
C GLN A 214 7.70 31.97 -5.37
N TYR A 215 7.99 31.87 -6.66
CA TYR A 215 9.03 32.65 -7.33
C TYR A 215 8.58 33.07 -8.73
N GLY A 216 8.33 34.38 -8.90
CA GLY A 216 7.72 34.89 -10.13
C GLY A 216 6.30 34.36 -10.27
N LYS A 217 6.01 33.68 -11.39
CA LYS A 217 4.71 33.03 -11.65
C LYS A 217 4.68 31.53 -11.32
N GLY A 218 5.84 30.93 -11.07
CA GLY A 218 5.99 29.54 -10.70
C GLY A 218 6.37 29.36 -9.24
N LYS A 219 6.80 28.16 -8.88
CA LYS A 219 7.27 27.85 -7.52
C LYS A 219 8.36 26.79 -7.46
N PHE A 220 9.06 26.81 -6.33
CA PHE A 220 9.94 25.74 -5.91
C PHE A 220 9.30 24.95 -4.78
N VAL A 221 9.41 23.63 -4.84
CA VAL A 221 9.14 22.71 -3.72
C VAL A 221 10.46 22.04 -3.36
N VAL A 222 10.75 21.91 -2.07
CA VAL A 222 12.01 21.33 -1.57
C VAL A 222 11.70 20.25 -0.56
N ASP A 223 12.25 19.06 -0.80
CA ASP A 223 12.32 17.95 0.13
C ASP A 223 13.73 17.91 0.76
N ASN A 224 13.76 17.99 2.09
CA ASN A 224 14.96 18.14 2.91
C ASN A 224 15.03 17.09 4.02
N PHE A 225 14.43 15.92 3.81
CA PHE A 225 14.38 14.82 4.79
C PHE A 225 15.38 13.69 4.51
N GLY A 226 15.97 13.64 3.31
CA GLY A 226 17.06 12.72 2.97
C GLY A 226 16.71 11.22 2.94
N LEU A 227 15.44 10.82 2.88
CA LEU A 227 15.07 9.40 2.87
C LEU A 227 14.77 8.95 1.43
N TYR A 228 15.55 8.02 0.88
CA TYR A 228 15.47 7.63 -0.54
C TYR A 228 15.05 6.17 -0.73
N GLU A 229 14.00 5.76 -0.02
CA GLU A 229 13.55 4.38 0.03
C GLU A 229 12.06 4.20 -0.29
N LYS A 230 11.66 2.95 -0.49
CA LYS A 230 10.29 2.57 -0.85
C LYS A 230 9.26 3.03 0.19
N ALA A 231 9.61 3.06 1.47
CA ALA A 231 8.71 3.37 2.58
C ALA A 231 8.26 4.84 2.66
N VAL A 232 8.84 5.74 1.86
CA VAL A 232 8.54 7.19 1.89
C VAL A 232 8.02 7.74 0.56
N ARG A 233 7.67 6.87 -0.40
CA ARG A 233 7.17 7.29 -1.73
C ARG A 233 5.95 8.20 -1.66
N GLY A 234 5.07 8.00 -0.67
CA GLY A 234 3.91 8.84 -0.43
C GLY A 234 4.25 10.27 -0.02
N PHE A 235 5.42 10.49 0.60
CA PHE A 235 5.87 11.84 0.97
C PHE A 235 6.28 12.60 -0.30
N TYR A 236 7.01 11.93 -1.19
CA TYR A 236 7.37 12.47 -2.50
C TYR A 236 6.15 12.72 -3.40
N ALA A 237 5.14 11.84 -3.39
CA ALA A 237 3.90 12.06 -4.12
C ALA A 237 3.14 13.29 -3.59
N ALA A 238 3.09 13.45 -2.26
CA ALA A 238 2.52 14.63 -1.62
C ALA A 238 3.28 15.90 -2.02
N SER A 239 4.63 15.90 -1.98
CA SER A 239 5.45 17.03 -2.42
C SER A 239 5.27 17.35 -3.91
N TYR A 240 5.26 16.34 -4.79
CA TYR A 240 5.04 16.52 -6.22
C TYR A 240 3.67 17.14 -6.51
N SER A 241 2.63 16.79 -5.73
CA SER A 241 1.29 17.34 -5.88
C SER A 241 1.16 18.84 -5.56
N LEU A 242 2.18 19.45 -4.93
CA LEU A 242 2.24 20.89 -4.65
C LEU A 242 2.68 21.73 -5.86
N LEU A 243 3.34 21.12 -6.86
CA LEU A 243 4.05 21.84 -7.92
C LEU A 243 3.15 22.70 -8.80
N THR A 244 1.97 22.19 -9.16
CA THR A 244 1.07 22.86 -10.12
C THR A 244 -0.19 23.34 -9.40
N ASP A 245 -0.94 24.26 -10.00
CA ASP A 245 -2.23 24.73 -9.45
C ASP A 245 -3.17 23.59 -9.06
N VAL A 246 -3.10 22.47 -9.80
CA VAL A 246 -3.89 21.27 -9.52
C VAL A 246 -3.05 20.01 -9.70
N GLY A 247 -2.63 19.40 -8.60
CA GLY A 247 -2.00 18.07 -8.58
C GLY A 247 -3.05 16.97 -8.71
N VAL A 248 -2.85 16.01 -9.62
CA VAL A 248 -3.78 14.88 -9.83
C VAL A 248 -2.99 13.61 -10.09
N TYR A 249 -3.37 12.52 -9.43
CA TYR A 249 -2.86 11.19 -9.73
C TYR A 249 -3.89 10.11 -9.35
N PRO A 250 -3.94 8.97 -10.07
CA PRO A 250 -4.87 7.90 -9.75
C PRO A 250 -4.45 7.18 -8.46
N VAL A 251 -5.43 6.62 -7.76
CA VAL A 251 -5.25 5.83 -6.54
C VAL A 251 -6.17 4.61 -6.55
N ILE A 252 -5.86 3.62 -5.70
CA ILE A 252 -6.62 2.36 -5.61
C ILE A 252 -7.91 2.55 -4.81
N ASN A 253 -7.83 3.30 -3.71
CA ASN A 253 -8.90 3.46 -2.72
C ASN A 253 -9.41 2.11 -2.19
N GLY A 254 -8.62 1.47 -1.34
CA GLY A 254 -9.00 0.18 -0.74
C GLY A 254 -8.19 -0.18 0.51
N SER A 255 -8.85 -0.83 1.47
CA SER A 255 -8.27 -1.38 2.68
C SER A 255 -8.62 -2.86 2.75
N ALA A 256 -7.61 -3.72 2.87
CA ALA A 256 -7.79 -5.15 3.05
C ALA A 256 -7.06 -5.65 4.30
N PHE A 257 -7.75 -6.53 5.03
CA PHE A 257 -7.21 -7.23 6.19
C PHE A 257 -7.24 -8.73 5.95
N TYR A 258 -6.08 -9.37 6.13
CA TYR A 258 -5.86 -10.78 5.91
C TYR A 258 -5.73 -11.53 7.24
N LEU A 259 -6.35 -12.69 7.31
CA LEU A 259 -6.11 -13.68 8.34
C LEU A 259 -5.34 -14.83 7.70
N ASP A 260 -4.02 -14.78 7.84
CA ASP A 260 -3.15 -15.87 7.40
C ASP A 260 -3.41 -17.10 8.25
N ASP A 261 -3.30 -18.29 7.66
CA ASP A 261 -3.60 -19.54 8.35
C ASP A 261 -5.00 -19.57 9.01
N PHE A 262 -6.01 -19.06 8.30
CA PHE A 262 -7.36 -19.03 8.85
C PHE A 262 -8.47 -19.13 7.78
N PRO A 263 -9.41 -20.08 7.92
CA PRO A 263 -9.44 -21.16 8.89
C PRO A 263 -8.33 -22.20 8.70
N SER A 264 -7.90 -22.79 9.82
CA SER A 264 -6.83 -23.77 9.91
C SER A 264 -7.14 -24.90 10.91
N PRO A 265 -6.31 -25.96 10.95
CA PRO A 265 -6.21 -26.84 12.13
C PRO A 265 -5.91 -26.02 13.39
N VAL A 266 -5.95 -26.65 14.58
CA VAL A 266 -5.46 -25.93 15.78
C VAL A 266 -3.97 -25.63 15.59
N PRO A 267 -3.55 -24.36 15.63
CA PRO A 267 -2.14 -24.00 15.48
C PRO A 267 -1.28 -24.72 16.52
N GLU A 268 -0.14 -25.23 16.08
CA GLU A 268 0.90 -25.71 16.99
C GLU A 268 1.65 -24.51 17.57
N GLY A 269 2.13 -24.59 18.81
CA GLY A 269 2.88 -23.50 19.42
C GLY A 269 2.95 -23.56 20.93
N ASP A 270 3.70 -22.62 21.51
CA ASP A 270 3.84 -22.53 22.96
C ASP A 270 2.59 -21.88 23.61
N ALA A 271 1.83 -22.70 24.32
CA ALA A 271 0.66 -22.24 25.07
C ALA A 271 1.01 -21.46 26.36
N THR A 272 2.27 -21.16 26.64
CA THR A 272 2.72 -20.50 27.88
C THR A 272 1.89 -19.25 28.20
N TYR A 273 1.74 -18.33 27.24
CA TYR A 273 1.07 -17.05 27.46
C TYR A 273 -0.46 -17.16 27.50
N VAL A 274 -1.04 -18.02 26.65
CA VAL A 274 -2.48 -18.35 26.71
C VAL A 274 -2.85 -18.95 28.06
N LYS A 275 -2.03 -19.88 28.58
CA LYS A 275 -2.25 -20.48 29.91
C LYS A 275 -2.03 -19.49 31.04
N ARG A 276 -1.01 -18.62 30.93
CA ARG A 276 -0.70 -17.57 31.90
C ARG A 276 -1.90 -16.65 32.12
N ASP A 277 -2.51 -16.19 31.03
CA ASP A 277 -3.49 -15.11 31.08
C ASP A 277 -4.95 -15.61 31.17
N TYR A 278 -5.26 -16.74 30.53
CA TYR A 278 -6.64 -17.25 30.41
C TYR A 278 -6.86 -18.61 31.06
N GLY A 279 -5.79 -19.37 31.37
CA GLY A 279 -5.90 -20.73 31.88
C GLY A 279 -6.54 -21.72 30.89
N MET A 280 -6.56 -21.38 29.59
CA MET A 280 -7.21 -22.14 28.53
C MET A 280 -6.21 -23.00 27.73
N SER A 281 -6.73 -23.97 26.99
CA SER A 281 -5.98 -24.57 25.89
C SER A 281 -5.92 -23.61 24.69
N ILE A 282 -4.96 -23.80 23.78
CA ILE A 282 -4.88 -23.03 22.52
C ILE A 282 -6.20 -23.13 21.75
N SER A 283 -6.78 -24.33 21.64
CA SER A 283 -8.03 -24.57 20.92
C SER A 283 -9.22 -23.81 21.52
N ASP A 284 -9.36 -23.84 22.85
CA ASP A 284 -10.47 -23.16 23.55
C ASP A 284 -10.30 -21.64 23.45
N PHE A 285 -9.08 -21.14 23.67
CA PHE A 285 -8.78 -19.72 23.53
C PHE A 285 -9.11 -19.17 22.15
N TYR A 286 -8.77 -19.89 21.08
CA TYR A 286 -9.13 -19.44 19.72
C TYR A 286 -10.63 -19.36 19.49
N MET A 287 -11.39 -20.33 20.03
CA MET A 287 -12.83 -20.42 19.83
C MET A 287 -13.59 -19.41 20.69
N ASP A 288 -13.15 -19.22 21.94
CA ASP A 288 -13.91 -18.49 22.97
C ASP A 288 -13.39 -17.07 23.20
N VAL A 289 -12.19 -16.72 22.73
CA VAL A 289 -11.56 -15.39 22.93
C VAL A 289 -11.10 -14.78 21.62
N TRP A 290 -10.09 -15.36 20.95
CA TRP A 290 -9.46 -14.72 19.79
C TRP A 290 -10.45 -14.48 18.64
N TRP A 291 -11.20 -15.50 18.22
CA TRP A 291 -12.13 -15.32 17.11
C TRP A 291 -13.25 -14.33 17.44
N PRO A 292 -13.96 -14.43 18.59
CA PRO A 292 -14.91 -13.40 19.00
C PRO A 292 -14.33 -11.97 19.01
N ASP A 293 -13.10 -11.79 19.50
CA ASP A 293 -12.43 -10.49 19.51
C ASP A 293 -12.14 -9.98 18.07
N MET A 294 -11.67 -10.85 17.18
CA MET A 294 -11.49 -10.49 15.76
C MET A 294 -12.81 -10.13 15.10
N GLN A 295 -13.90 -10.81 15.44
CA GLN A 295 -15.25 -10.48 14.96
C GLN A 295 -15.74 -9.12 15.46
N GLU A 296 -15.44 -8.77 16.71
CA GLU A 296 -15.73 -7.45 17.29
C GLU A 296 -14.94 -6.35 16.57
N LEU A 297 -13.62 -6.51 16.42
CA LEU A 297 -12.78 -5.58 15.67
C LEU A 297 -13.30 -5.36 14.25
N ALA A 298 -13.72 -6.43 13.56
CA ALA A 298 -14.29 -6.31 12.24
C ALA A 298 -15.62 -5.54 12.22
N SER A 299 -16.47 -5.77 13.20
CA SER A 299 -17.76 -5.08 13.33
C SER A 299 -17.56 -3.58 13.59
N ASP A 300 -16.68 -3.23 14.52
CA ASP A 300 -16.45 -1.86 14.96
C ASP A 300 -15.85 -0.98 13.85
N HIS A 301 -15.00 -1.57 13.01
CA HIS A 301 -14.30 -0.87 11.93
C HIS A 301 -14.87 -1.17 10.53
N ASN A 302 -15.99 -1.91 10.44
CA ASN A 302 -16.63 -2.33 9.19
C ASN A 302 -15.68 -3.06 8.22
N ILE A 303 -14.79 -3.89 8.78
CA ILE A 303 -13.81 -4.69 8.05
C ILE A 303 -14.44 -6.00 7.59
N ARG A 304 -14.02 -6.47 6.41
CA ARG A 304 -14.34 -7.80 5.90
C ARG A 304 -13.03 -8.54 5.66
N TYR A 305 -12.76 -9.55 6.49
CA TYR A 305 -11.51 -10.29 6.42
C TYR A 305 -11.42 -11.16 5.17
N THR A 306 -10.19 -11.32 4.69
CA THR A 306 -9.80 -12.36 3.75
C THR A 306 -9.08 -13.45 4.53
N GLY A 307 -9.76 -14.57 4.79
CA GLY A 307 -9.14 -15.72 5.45
C GLY A 307 -8.47 -16.60 4.41
N VAL A 308 -7.18 -16.89 4.54
CA VAL A 308 -6.46 -17.75 3.59
C VAL A 308 -6.20 -19.12 4.21
N ILE A 309 -6.78 -20.15 3.59
CA ILE A 309 -6.83 -21.50 4.15
C ILE A 309 -5.53 -22.25 3.93
N ILE A 310 -5.17 -23.05 4.93
CA ILE A 310 -4.11 -24.04 4.88
C ILE A 310 -4.68 -25.40 5.27
N GLU A 311 -4.34 -26.47 4.54
CA GLU A 311 -4.93 -27.79 4.81
C GLU A 311 -4.29 -28.49 6.01
N ASN A 312 -2.96 -28.46 6.12
CA ASN A 312 -2.19 -29.12 7.18
C ASN A 312 -0.82 -28.45 7.41
N TYR A 313 -0.01 -29.02 8.31
CA TYR A 313 1.32 -28.51 8.69
C TYR A 313 2.41 -29.59 8.55
N GLU A 314 2.30 -30.49 7.57
CA GLU A 314 3.28 -31.56 7.37
C GLU A 314 4.46 -31.15 6.49
N ASP A 315 5.66 -31.66 6.75
CA ASP A 315 6.85 -31.28 5.97
C ASP A 315 7.06 -32.08 4.66
N ALA A 316 6.07 -32.89 4.24
CA ALA A 316 6.24 -33.76 3.07
C ALA A 316 6.23 -32.97 1.73
N THR A 317 7.40 -32.78 1.12
CA THR A 317 7.57 -32.03 -0.15
C THR A 317 7.87 -32.91 -1.38
N ASP A 318 7.75 -34.24 -1.25
CA ASP A 318 8.06 -35.20 -2.33
C ASP A 318 6.89 -35.44 -3.31
N GLY A 319 5.73 -34.86 -3.02
CA GLY A 319 4.49 -34.98 -3.79
C GLY A 319 3.53 -36.07 -3.27
N THR A 320 3.82 -36.66 -2.10
CA THR A 320 2.87 -37.48 -1.34
C THR A 320 1.83 -36.59 -0.68
N ILE A 321 0.54 -36.87 -0.92
CA ILE A 321 -0.57 -36.08 -0.40
C ILE A 321 -1.24 -36.81 0.76
N LYS A 322 -1.40 -36.11 1.88
CA LYS A 322 -2.15 -36.52 3.05
C LYS A 322 -3.31 -35.57 3.28
N LYS A 323 -4.49 -36.06 2.92
CA LYS A 323 -5.75 -35.32 3.05
C LYS A 323 -6.11 -35.04 4.52
N GLN A 324 -6.52 -33.82 4.80
CA GLN A 324 -7.18 -33.47 6.05
C GLN A 324 -8.58 -34.13 6.09
N LYS A 325 -8.85 -34.87 7.17
CA LYS A 325 -10.11 -35.61 7.33
C LYS A 325 -11.12 -34.90 8.24
N ASP A 326 -10.64 -34.08 9.17
CA ASP A 326 -11.53 -33.32 10.06
C ASP A 326 -11.70 -31.90 9.54
N THR A 327 -12.76 -31.69 8.76
CA THR A 327 -13.09 -30.39 8.17
C THR A 327 -14.01 -29.55 9.05
N ARG A 328 -14.45 -30.06 10.21
CA ARG A 328 -15.49 -29.39 11.02
C ARG A 328 -15.05 -28.02 11.52
N ARG A 329 -13.79 -27.89 11.95
CA ARG A 329 -13.22 -26.62 12.42
C ARG A 329 -13.14 -25.60 11.27
N PHE A 330 -12.72 -26.06 10.09
CA PHE A 330 -12.70 -25.24 8.89
C PHE A 330 -14.09 -24.71 8.54
N GLN A 331 -15.07 -25.61 8.47
CA GLN A 331 -16.45 -25.24 8.18
C GLN A 331 -17.03 -24.30 9.24
N TYR A 332 -16.71 -24.51 10.52
CA TYR A 332 -17.18 -23.63 11.59
C TYR A 332 -16.67 -22.19 11.41
N PHE A 333 -15.35 -21.98 11.42
CA PHE A 333 -14.77 -20.64 11.33
C PHE A 333 -14.95 -20.01 9.94
N GLY A 334 -14.75 -20.80 8.88
CA GLY A 334 -14.92 -20.33 7.50
C GLY A 334 -16.34 -19.86 7.24
N ASN A 335 -17.37 -20.59 7.67
CA ASN A 335 -18.75 -20.12 7.50
C ASN A 335 -19.04 -18.86 8.34
N MET A 336 -18.51 -18.74 9.56
CA MET A 336 -18.67 -17.51 10.35
C MET A 336 -18.03 -16.30 9.67
N LEU A 337 -16.81 -16.45 9.15
CA LEU A 337 -16.11 -15.42 8.39
C LEU A 337 -16.92 -15.00 7.14
N LEU A 338 -17.42 -15.97 6.38
CA LEU A 338 -18.25 -15.72 5.19
C LEU A 338 -19.58 -15.03 5.54
N HIS A 339 -20.21 -15.40 6.65
CA HIS A 339 -21.45 -14.76 7.11
C HIS A 339 -21.27 -13.29 7.50
N GLN A 340 -20.06 -12.90 7.94
CA GLN A 340 -19.69 -11.50 8.15
C GLN A 340 -19.32 -10.75 6.86
N GLY A 341 -19.40 -11.43 5.70
CA GLY A 341 -19.10 -10.85 4.40
C GLY A 341 -17.61 -10.87 4.04
N GLY A 342 -16.79 -11.63 4.78
CA GLY A 342 -15.41 -11.91 4.39
C GLY A 342 -15.33 -12.85 3.18
N GLU A 343 -14.11 -13.15 2.75
CA GLU A 343 -13.81 -14.09 1.68
C GLU A 343 -12.78 -15.15 2.11
N LEU A 344 -12.71 -16.24 1.35
CA LEU A 344 -11.69 -17.27 1.52
C LEU A 344 -10.69 -17.29 0.35
N GLY A 345 -9.43 -17.52 0.67
CA GLY A 345 -8.32 -17.72 -0.27
C GLY A 345 -7.42 -18.88 0.15
N TYR A 346 -6.21 -18.95 -0.39
CA TYR A 346 -5.27 -20.06 -0.23
C TYR A 346 -3.95 -19.62 0.42
N HIS A 347 -3.41 -20.40 1.35
CA HIS A 347 -2.14 -20.15 2.05
C HIS A 347 -1.16 -21.34 1.97
N GLY A 348 -1.18 -22.06 0.86
CA GLY A 348 -0.37 -23.28 0.70
C GLY A 348 -1.01 -24.54 1.30
N TYR A 349 -0.54 -25.70 0.85
CA TYR A 349 -1.10 -27.00 1.26
C TYR A 349 -0.65 -27.41 2.67
N ASN A 350 0.65 -27.22 2.95
CA ASN A 350 1.31 -27.70 4.15
C ASN A 350 2.30 -26.68 4.75
N HIS A 351 2.06 -25.39 4.51
CA HIS A 351 2.92 -24.26 4.91
C HIS A 351 4.35 -24.26 4.30
N GLN A 352 4.63 -25.13 3.32
CA GLN A 352 5.91 -25.13 2.61
C GLN A 352 5.85 -24.18 1.41
N PRO A 353 6.74 -23.16 1.32
CA PRO A 353 6.76 -22.27 0.18
C PRO A 353 6.96 -23.00 -1.14
N LEU A 354 6.39 -22.48 -2.23
CA LEU A 354 6.54 -23.08 -3.56
C LEU A 354 7.91 -22.73 -4.16
N SER A 355 8.92 -23.47 -3.72
CA SER A 355 10.30 -23.36 -4.17
C SER A 355 10.91 -24.72 -4.50
N LEU A 356 11.79 -24.74 -5.48
CA LEU A 356 12.57 -25.91 -5.86
C LEU A 356 13.93 -25.92 -5.17
N SER A 357 14.68 -27.01 -5.35
CA SER A 357 15.99 -27.24 -4.70
C SER A 357 17.12 -26.28 -5.13
N ASN A 358 16.84 -25.32 -6.00
CA ASN A 358 17.75 -24.21 -6.32
C ASN A 358 17.67 -23.07 -5.31
N VAL A 359 16.67 -23.07 -4.43
CA VAL A 359 16.58 -22.19 -3.28
C VAL A 359 17.22 -22.91 -2.09
N ASP A 360 18.10 -22.22 -1.38
CA ASP A 360 18.68 -22.69 -0.12
C ASP A 360 18.28 -21.69 0.97
N TYR A 361 17.39 -22.13 1.86
CA TYR A 361 16.90 -21.31 2.96
C TYR A 361 17.92 -21.16 4.09
N GLY A 362 18.95 -22.01 4.13
CA GLY A 362 19.94 -22.03 5.21
C GLY A 362 19.29 -22.15 6.59
N ASP A 363 19.81 -21.38 7.54
CA ASP A 363 19.26 -21.26 8.90
C ASP A 363 18.24 -20.11 9.03
N VAL A 364 17.89 -19.43 7.93
CA VAL A 364 17.00 -18.27 7.94
C VAL A 364 15.54 -18.69 8.06
N LEU A 365 15.13 -19.71 7.30
CA LEU A 365 13.76 -20.21 7.30
C LEU A 365 13.74 -21.74 7.48
N PRO A 366 12.90 -22.28 8.37
CA PRO A 366 12.86 -23.72 8.68
C PRO A 366 11.99 -24.50 7.68
N TYR A 367 12.17 -24.27 6.37
CA TYR A 367 11.36 -24.89 5.31
C TYR A 367 12.14 -25.87 4.45
N ASP A 368 11.40 -26.85 3.93
CA ASP A 368 11.88 -27.79 2.93
C ASP A 368 11.54 -27.29 1.52
N THR A 369 12.37 -27.63 0.54
CA THR A 369 12.07 -27.36 -0.87
C THR A 369 11.35 -28.53 -1.52
N TRP A 370 10.53 -28.23 -2.53
CA TRP A 370 9.80 -29.23 -3.29
C TRP A 370 10.73 -30.01 -4.21
N LYS A 371 10.55 -31.34 -4.22
CA LYS A 371 11.38 -32.26 -5.01
C LYS A 371 11.41 -31.93 -6.51
N ASN A 372 10.29 -31.45 -7.04
CA ASN A 372 10.13 -31.01 -8.42
C ASN A 372 8.78 -30.30 -8.59
N GLU A 373 8.59 -29.66 -9.75
CA GLU A 373 7.36 -28.95 -10.12
C GLU A 373 6.11 -29.84 -10.07
N ALA A 374 6.22 -31.13 -10.39
CA ALA A 374 5.07 -32.04 -10.32
C ALA A 374 4.62 -32.32 -8.87
N ALA A 375 5.53 -32.26 -7.90
CA ALA A 375 5.19 -32.34 -6.48
C ALA A 375 4.44 -31.07 -6.03
N MET A 376 4.96 -29.89 -6.40
CA MET A 376 4.28 -28.61 -6.14
C MET A 376 2.86 -28.58 -6.72
N LYS A 377 2.68 -28.98 -7.99
CA LYS A 377 1.35 -29.03 -8.64
C LYS A 377 0.37 -29.94 -7.91
N LYS A 378 0.83 -31.09 -7.40
CA LYS A 378 -0.05 -31.98 -6.64
C LYS A 378 -0.51 -31.33 -5.34
N ALA A 379 0.36 -30.60 -4.66
CA ALA A 379 0.03 -29.91 -3.42
C ALA A 379 -0.97 -28.77 -3.66
N VAL A 380 -0.72 -27.91 -4.65
CA VAL A 380 -1.66 -26.83 -5.00
C VAL A 380 -3.00 -27.40 -5.46
N LYS A 381 -2.99 -28.46 -6.27
CA LYS A 381 -4.23 -29.13 -6.71
C LYS A 381 -5.02 -29.73 -5.55
N GLU A 382 -4.35 -30.33 -4.57
CA GLU A 382 -5.04 -30.82 -3.38
C GLU A 382 -5.63 -29.67 -2.57
N LEU A 383 -4.87 -28.58 -2.35
CA LEU A 383 -5.35 -27.41 -1.62
C LEU A 383 -6.63 -26.82 -2.23
N ILE A 384 -6.66 -26.69 -3.56
CA ILE A 384 -7.84 -26.20 -4.29
C ILE A 384 -9.01 -27.17 -4.12
N HIS A 385 -8.76 -28.47 -4.31
CA HIS A 385 -9.78 -29.50 -4.11
C HIS A 385 -10.32 -29.52 -2.67
N PHE A 386 -9.47 -29.33 -1.67
CA PHE A 386 -9.84 -29.23 -0.26
C PHE A 386 -10.74 -28.01 -0.01
N GLY A 387 -10.40 -26.85 -0.59
CA GLY A 387 -11.21 -25.64 -0.54
C GLY A 387 -12.59 -25.84 -1.16
N GLU A 388 -12.65 -26.40 -2.37
CA GLU A 388 -13.90 -26.71 -3.09
C GLU A 388 -14.77 -27.73 -2.34
N ASP A 389 -14.18 -28.80 -1.82
CA ASP A 389 -14.92 -29.84 -1.09
C ASP A 389 -15.45 -29.32 0.26
N THR A 390 -14.65 -28.48 0.94
CA THR A 390 -15.02 -27.93 2.25
C THR A 390 -16.04 -26.79 2.12
N PHE A 391 -15.93 -25.98 1.06
CA PHE A 391 -16.75 -24.79 0.80
C PHE A 391 -17.27 -24.76 -0.65
N PRO A 392 -18.18 -25.68 -1.05
CA PRO A 392 -18.59 -25.90 -2.45
C PRO A 392 -19.36 -24.74 -3.11
N SER A 393 -19.65 -23.66 -2.40
CA SER A 393 -20.38 -22.48 -2.90
C SER A 393 -19.56 -21.20 -2.78
N VAL A 394 -18.25 -21.31 -2.61
CA VAL A 394 -17.32 -20.19 -2.44
C VAL A 394 -16.26 -20.23 -3.53
N SER A 395 -16.13 -19.14 -4.28
CA SER A 395 -15.01 -18.99 -5.22
C SER A 395 -13.80 -18.36 -4.54
N MET A 396 -12.72 -19.13 -4.42
CA MET A 396 -11.44 -18.67 -3.88
C MET A 396 -10.48 -18.34 -5.03
N SER A 397 -9.87 -17.15 -4.99
CA SER A 397 -9.01 -16.66 -6.08
C SER A 397 -7.73 -15.96 -5.63
N VAL A 398 -7.55 -15.78 -4.32
CA VAL A 398 -6.39 -15.12 -3.73
C VAL A 398 -5.46 -16.19 -3.18
N TYR A 399 -4.17 -16.07 -3.49
CA TYR A 399 -3.11 -16.91 -2.94
C TYR A 399 -2.11 -16.05 -2.17
N VAL A 400 -1.86 -16.41 -0.92
CA VAL A 400 -0.78 -15.84 -0.11
C VAL A 400 0.31 -16.91 0.02
N PRO A 401 1.54 -16.66 -0.45
CA PRO A 401 2.60 -17.63 -0.30
C PRO A 401 2.97 -17.81 1.18
N PRO A 402 3.18 -19.05 1.67
CA PRO A 402 3.69 -19.28 3.01
C PRO A 402 4.94 -18.45 3.28
N SER A 403 4.96 -17.74 4.41
CA SER A 403 6.03 -16.80 4.79
C SER A 403 6.38 -15.74 3.74
N ASN A 404 5.45 -15.45 2.81
CA ASN A 404 5.64 -14.52 1.69
C ASN A 404 6.76 -14.95 0.73
N VAL A 405 7.10 -16.24 0.71
CA VAL A 405 8.14 -16.80 -0.14
C VAL A 405 7.52 -17.49 -1.34
N LEU A 406 7.93 -17.08 -2.54
CA LEU A 406 7.50 -17.70 -3.79
C LEU A 406 8.64 -17.64 -4.80
N SER A 407 9.12 -18.80 -5.26
CA SER A 407 10.15 -18.83 -6.29
C SER A 407 9.57 -18.44 -7.66
N ALA A 408 10.44 -18.05 -8.60
CA ALA A 408 10.00 -17.72 -9.96
C ALA A 408 9.29 -18.90 -10.64
N GLU A 409 9.79 -20.13 -10.41
CA GLU A 409 9.18 -21.36 -10.93
C GLU A 409 7.82 -21.65 -10.28
N GLY A 410 7.71 -21.45 -8.96
CA GLY A 410 6.44 -21.56 -8.24
C GLY A 410 5.41 -20.56 -8.78
N ARG A 411 5.81 -19.30 -8.96
CA ARG A 411 4.96 -18.22 -9.48
C ARG A 411 4.50 -18.49 -10.91
N GLU A 412 5.41 -18.89 -11.81
CA GLU A 412 5.08 -19.25 -13.19
C GLU A 412 4.10 -20.43 -13.24
N MET A 413 4.31 -21.44 -12.39
CA MET A 413 3.45 -22.62 -12.30
C MET A 413 2.04 -22.27 -11.81
N LEU A 414 1.90 -21.38 -10.81
CA LEU A 414 0.60 -20.87 -10.38
C LEU A 414 -0.15 -20.19 -11.54
N ALA A 415 0.50 -19.25 -12.23
CA ALA A 415 -0.12 -18.50 -13.33
C ALA A 415 -0.57 -19.39 -14.50
N LYS A 416 0.24 -20.41 -14.82
CA LYS A 416 0.02 -21.27 -15.99
C LYS A 416 -0.97 -22.40 -15.73
N ASP A 417 -0.84 -23.06 -14.59
CA ASP A 417 -1.55 -24.32 -14.33
C ASP A 417 -2.79 -24.16 -13.45
N PHE A 418 -2.93 -23.01 -12.76
CA PHE A 418 -4.02 -22.72 -11.82
C PHE A 418 -4.65 -21.34 -12.08
N PRO A 419 -5.28 -21.12 -13.25
CA PRO A 419 -5.86 -19.82 -13.63
C PRO A 419 -7.00 -19.32 -12.73
N GLU A 420 -7.56 -20.18 -11.87
CA GLU A 420 -8.47 -19.82 -10.78
C GLU A 420 -7.81 -18.92 -9.72
N ILE A 421 -6.50 -19.01 -9.54
CA ILE A 421 -5.71 -18.09 -8.72
C ILE A 421 -5.45 -16.84 -9.56
N ARG A 422 -6.11 -15.75 -9.19
CA ARG A 422 -6.10 -14.48 -9.92
C ARG A 422 -5.25 -13.42 -9.23
N THR A 423 -5.00 -13.59 -7.94
CA THR A 423 -4.23 -12.66 -7.11
C THR A 423 -3.15 -13.42 -6.37
N ILE A 424 -1.96 -12.86 -6.35
CA ILE A 424 -0.92 -13.23 -5.39
C ILE A 424 -0.75 -12.06 -4.44
N ALA A 425 -0.86 -12.30 -3.13
CA ALA A 425 -0.64 -11.31 -2.11
C ALA A 425 0.54 -11.71 -1.22
N SER A 426 1.65 -10.98 -1.33
CA SER A 426 2.94 -11.27 -0.72
C SER A 426 3.51 -10.00 -0.09
N ASN A 427 4.77 -9.60 -0.28
CA ASN A 427 5.39 -8.51 0.48
C ASN A 427 5.64 -7.23 -0.36
N TYR A 428 5.39 -6.05 0.20
CA TYR A 428 5.77 -4.78 -0.43
C TYR A 428 7.27 -4.50 -0.32
N PHE A 429 7.84 -4.76 0.86
CA PHE A 429 9.23 -4.48 1.17
C PHE A 429 10.14 -5.68 0.88
N THR A 430 11.42 -5.41 0.66
CA THR A 430 12.43 -6.46 0.48
C THR A 430 12.62 -7.24 1.78
N GLY A 431 12.78 -8.55 1.66
CA GLY A 431 13.16 -9.44 2.76
C GLY A 431 13.91 -10.64 2.20
N GLU A 432 14.63 -11.38 3.04
CA GLU A 432 15.27 -12.63 2.62
C GLU A 432 14.22 -13.59 2.07
N PHE A 433 14.40 -14.03 0.83
CA PHE A 433 13.50 -14.92 0.07
C PHE A 433 12.09 -14.38 -0.23
N ALA A 434 11.75 -13.17 0.20
CA ALA A 434 10.42 -12.61 0.01
C ALA A 434 10.11 -12.42 -1.48
N TYR A 435 8.90 -12.80 -1.90
CA TYR A 435 8.34 -12.43 -3.19
C TYR A 435 7.84 -10.99 -3.10
N VAL A 436 8.70 -10.06 -3.49
CA VAL A 436 8.47 -8.62 -3.43
C VAL A 436 7.61 -8.17 -4.60
N GLN A 437 6.61 -7.33 -4.32
CA GLN A 437 5.64 -6.86 -5.31
C GLN A 437 5.50 -5.33 -5.31
N GLU A 438 4.95 -4.83 -6.41
CA GLU A 438 4.29 -3.52 -6.49
C GLU A 438 2.78 -3.77 -6.70
N PHE A 439 1.95 -2.73 -6.54
CA PHE A 439 0.51 -2.83 -6.85
C PHE A 439 0.29 -2.76 -8.36
N GLU A 440 0.31 -3.91 -9.05
CA GLU A 440 0.15 -3.95 -10.50
C GLU A 440 -0.60 -5.19 -11.01
N VAL A 441 -0.96 -5.15 -12.30
CA VAL A 441 -1.36 -6.35 -13.03
C VAL A 441 -0.16 -6.83 -13.84
N ALA A 442 0.33 -8.00 -13.50
CA ALA A 442 1.45 -8.62 -14.18
C ALA A 442 1.09 -9.06 -15.61
N LYS A 443 2.11 -9.37 -16.42
CA LYS A 443 1.95 -9.68 -17.86
C LYS A 443 1.09 -10.92 -18.14
N ASP A 444 1.02 -11.85 -17.19
CA ASP A 444 0.19 -13.05 -17.24
C ASP A 444 -1.22 -12.83 -16.66
N GLY A 445 -1.55 -11.61 -16.26
CA GLY A 445 -2.88 -11.24 -15.77
C GLY A 445 -3.10 -11.49 -14.27
N ILE A 446 -2.10 -12.02 -13.54
CA ILE A 446 -2.14 -12.06 -12.08
C ILE A 446 -2.09 -10.63 -11.54
N VAL A 447 -2.96 -10.35 -10.57
CA VAL A 447 -2.90 -9.11 -9.81
C VAL A 447 -1.92 -9.30 -8.65
N GLU A 448 -0.90 -8.46 -8.62
CA GLU A 448 0.10 -8.41 -7.55
C GLU A 448 -0.43 -7.46 -6.46
N GLN A 449 -0.63 -7.99 -5.24
CA GLN A 449 -1.27 -7.26 -4.14
C GLN A 449 -0.44 -7.38 -2.85
N PRO A 450 0.64 -6.59 -2.72
CA PRO A 450 1.53 -6.70 -1.58
C PRO A 450 0.89 -6.35 -0.23
N ARG A 451 1.38 -7.01 0.81
CA ARG A 451 1.31 -6.67 2.23
C ARG A 451 2.23 -5.52 2.54
N ILE A 452 1.69 -4.48 3.18
CA ILE A 452 2.47 -3.32 3.60
C ILE A 452 2.92 -3.50 5.05
N ILE A 453 2.02 -3.97 5.91
CA ILE A 453 2.28 -4.17 7.34
C ILE A 453 1.67 -5.48 7.85
N SER A 454 2.09 -5.93 9.03
CA SER A 454 1.61 -7.19 9.59
C SER A 454 1.63 -7.25 11.11
N GLY A 455 0.83 -8.16 11.65
CA GLY A 455 0.78 -8.52 13.05
C GLY A 455 0.08 -7.48 13.93
N ALA A 456 0.14 -7.72 15.23
CA ALA A 456 -0.50 -6.84 16.23
C ALA A 456 0.48 -5.87 16.90
N ILE A 457 1.78 -5.97 16.60
CA ILE A 457 2.77 -4.97 17.03
C ILE A 457 3.07 -4.10 15.82
N ILE A 458 2.41 -2.94 15.76
CA ILE A 458 2.65 -1.96 14.71
C ILE A 458 3.80 -1.06 15.14
N ASP A 459 5.01 -1.40 14.70
CA ASP A 459 6.21 -0.62 14.98
C ASP A 459 6.25 0.71 14.19
N ASP A 460 7.28 1.51 14.45
CA ASP A 460 7.39 2.84 13.86
C ASP A 460 7.66 2.81 12.35
N TYR A 461 8.38 1.80 11.83
CA TYR A 461 8.57 1.63 10.39
C TYR A 461 7.25 1.26 9.72
N MET A 462 6.46 0.38 10.32
CA MET A 462 5.13 0.00 9.84
C MET A 462 4.17 1.20 9.83
N LYS A 463 4.18 2.05 10.85
CA LYS A 463 3.37 3.29 10.87
C LYS A 463 3.77 4.24 9.73
N MET A 464 5.07 4.43 9.52
CA MET A 464 5.58 5.28 8.43
C MET A 464 5.20 4.71 7.06
N ALA A 465 5.36 3.41 6.87
CA ALA A 465 4.97 2.70 5.64
C ALA A 465 3.46 2.82 5.36
N ALA A 466 2.62 2.61 6.38
CA ALA A 466 1.17 2.76 6.26
C ALA A 466 0.78 4.20 5.91
N LEU A 467 1.40 5.20 6.55
CA LEU A 467 1.18 6.62 6.23
C LEU A 467 1.59 6.95 4.78
N SER A 468 2.74 6.46 4.34
CA SER A 468 3.23 6.66 2.97
C SER A 468 2.26 6.07 1.95
N GLU A 469 1.85 4.80 2.13
CA GLU A 469 0.96 4.12 1.18
C GLU A 469 -0.46 4.71 1.17
N LEU A 470 -0.90 5.28 2.30
CA LEU A 470 -2.14 6.04 2.37
C LEU A 470 -2.09 7.29 1.48
N ASN A 471 -0.93 7.89 1.26
CA ASN A 471 -0.77 9.10 0.44
C ASN A 471 -0.21 8.84 -0.97
N MET A 472 0.31 7.63 -1.23
CA MET A 472 0.74 7.20 -2.57
C MET A 472 -0.40 6.52 -3.33
N HIS A 473 -0.92 5.42 -2.79
CA HIS A 473 -1.90 4.57 -3.46
C HIS A 473 -3.30 4.69 -2.85
N PHE A 474 -3.44 5.41 -1.73
CA PHE A 474 -4.64 5.44 -0.89
C PHE A 474 -5.10 4.02 -0.56
N VAL A 475 -4.19 3.24 0.04
CA VAL A 475 -4.37 1.82 0.31
C VAL A 475 -3.92 1.44 1.72
N ASN A 476 -4.60 0.45 2.30
CA ASN A 476 -4.13 -0.30 3.47
C ASN A 476 -4.12 -1.80 3.13
N SER A 477 -3.05 -2.50 3.54
CA SER A 477 -2.87 -3.93 3.31
C SER A 477 -2.17 -4.53 4.53
N HIS A 478 -2.96 -5.12 5.43
CA HIS A 478 -2.53 -5.64 6.73
C HIS A 478 -2.84 -7.13 6.87
N PHE A 479 -1.91 -7.88 7.46
CA PHE A 479 -2.00 -9.33 7.62
C PHE A 479 -1.73 -9.69 9.07
N ILE A 480 -2.53 -10.57 9.65
CA ILE A 480 -2.32 -11.10 10.99
C ILE A 480 -2.48 -12.61 10.97
N HIS A 481 -1.66 -13.31 11.74
CA HIS A 481 -1.86 -14.74 11.93
C HIS A 481 -2.49 -15.00 13.30
N PRO A 482 -3.30 -16.06 13.43
CA PRO A 482 -3.80 -16.47 14.72
C PRO A 482 -2.66 -16.82 15.69
N ASP A 483 -1.55 -17.37 15.20
CA ASP A 483 -0.44 -17.86 16.00
C ASP A 483 0.58 -16.78 16.45
N ASP A 484 0.44 -15.51 16.04
CA ASP A 484 1.25 -14.39 16.55
C ASP A 484 1.33 -14.39 18.09
N LEU A 485 0.22 -14.74 18.74
CA LEU A 485 0.08 -14.77 20.20
C LEU A 485 0.74 -15.98 20.88
N LEU A 486 1.35 -16.88 20.10
CA LEU A 486 2.09 -18.04 20.57
C LEU A 486 3.62 -17.87 20.40
N ASP A 487 4.06 -16.84 19.69
CA ASP A 487 5.46 -16.55 19.40
C ASP A 487 5.93 -15.28 20.14
N GLU A 488 6.99 -15.40 20.95
CA GLU A 488 7.55 -14.28 21.70
C GLU A 488 8.03 -13.14 20.80
N ASP A 489 8.61 -13.47 19.64
CA ASP A 489 9.14 -12.48 18.70
C ASP A 489 8.01 -11.71 17.99
N ARG A 490 6.80 -12.29 17.97
CA ARG A 490 5.58 -11.69 17.40
C ARG A 490 4.67 -11.05 18.45
N GLY A 491 5.08 -11.06 19.72
CA GLY A 491 4.40 -10.33 20.78
C GLY A 491 3.67 -11.16 21.82
N ALA A 492 3.77 -12.48 21.79
CA ALA A 492 3.07 -13.36 22.75
C ALA A 492 3.32 -12.98 24.21
N ALA A 493 4.55 -12.53 24.54
CA ALA A 493 4.91 -12.11 25.88
C ALA A 493 4.07 -10.93 26.42
N LEU A 494 3.62 -10.03 25.53
CA LEU A 494 2.75 -8.89 25.87
C LEU A 494 1.34 -9.32 26.31
N GLY A 495 0.89 -10.50 25.86
CA GLY A 495 -0.46 -11.01 26.08
C GLY A 495 -1.47 -10.46 25.06
N TRP A 496 -2.50 -11.28 24.79
CA TRP A 496 -3.47 -11.01 23.73
C TRP A 496 -4.23 -9.68 23.90
N GLU A 497 -4.61 -9.28 25.12
CA GLU A 497 -5.32 -8.01 25.32
C GLU A 497 -4.52 -6.80 24.83
N LYS A 498 -3.18 -6.81 25.03
CA LYS A 498 -2.34 -5.72 24.53
C LYS A 498 -2.19 -5.77 23.01
N MET A 499 -2.04 -6.96 22.45
CA MET A 499 -2.01 -7.16 20.99
C MET A 499 -3.31 -6.68 20.32
N LYS A 500 -4.46 -7.09 20.86
CA LYS A 500 -5.78 -6.61 20.44
C LYS A 500 -5.89 -5.09 20.52
N SER A 501 -5.49 -4.49 21.64
CA SER A 501 -5.50 -3.02 21.81
C SER A 501 -4.67 -2.32 20.76
N ASN A 502 -3.46 -2.80 20.45
CA ASN A 502 -2.62 -2.20 19.42
C ASN A 502 -3.27 -2.30 18.02
N LEU A 503 -3.92 -3.43 17.72
CA LEU A 503 -4.62 -3.61 16.45
C LEU A 503 -5.82 -2.66 16.35
N ALA A 504 -6.61 -2.52 17.42
CA ALA A 504 -7.70 -1.55 17.51
C ALA A 504 -7.20 -0.12 17.32
N GLU A 505 -6.13 0.29 18.02
CA GLU A 505 -5.51 1.61 17.90
C GLU A 505 -5.07 1.92 16.46
N TYR A 506 -4.53 0.93 15.75
CA TYR A 506 -4.18 1.07 14.34
C TYR A 506 -5.42 1.24 13.44
N MET A 507 -6.46 0.44 13.67
CA MET A 507 -7.71 0.52 12.90
C MET A 507 -8.43 1.85 13.14
N ASP A 508 -8.46 2.34 14.38
CA ASP A 508 -8.95 3.68 14.74
C ASP A 508 -8.18 4.76 14.00
N TRP A 509 -6.84 4.73 14.06
CA TRP A 509 -5.99 5.68 13.32
C TRP A 509 -6.26 5.68 11.82
N LEU A 510 -6.47 4.50 11.22
CA LEU A 510 -6.76 4.36 9.79
C LEU A 510 -8.12 4.99 9.44
N VAL A 511 -9.15 4.72 10.25
CA VAL A 511 -10.51 5.27 10.06
C VAL A 511 -10.52 6.79 10.22
N ASP A 512 -9.82 7.30 11.23
CA ASP A 512 -9.72 8.74 11.49
C ASP A 512 -8.93 9.46 10.40
N SER A 513 -7.81 8.87 9.97
CA SER A 513 -6.94 9.47 8.96
C SER A 513 -7.53 9.40 7.56
N ALA A 514 -8.35 8.39 7.25
CA ALA A 514 -8.88 8.16 5.92
C ALA A 514 -10.31 7.57 5.92
N PRO A 515 -11.32 8.35 6.36
CA PRO A 515 -12.71 7.88 6.48
C PRO A 515 -13.34 7.50 5.13
N SER A 516 -12.77 7.97 4.01
CA SER A 516 -13.24 7.63 2.65
C SER A 516 -12.63 6.34 2.09
N LEU A 517 -11.72 5.68 2.83
CA LEU A 517 -11.05 4.46 2.39
C LEU A 517 -12.04 3.28 2.39
N ARG A 518 -12.14 2.57 1.26
CA ARG A 518 -13.10 1.48 1.13
C ARG A 518 -12.59 0.21 1.82
N GLN A 519 -13.37 -0.35 2.73
CA GLN A 519 -13.10 -1.68 3.29
C GLN A 519 -13.47 -2.78 2.29
N LEU A 520 -12.47 -3.44 1.72
CA LEU A 520 -12.54 -4.43 0.64
C LEU A 520 -12.01 -5.79 1.10
N THR A 521 -12.51 -6.87 0.50
CA THR A 521 -11.83 -8.16 0.57
C THR A 521 -10.64 -8.17 -0.39
N GLY A 522 -9.76 -9.17 -0.30
CA GLY A 522 -8.58 -9.30 -1.16
C GLY A 522 -8.91 -9.32 -2.65
N SER A 523 -9.90 -10.10 -3.06
CA SER A 523 -10.31 -10.16 -4.47
C SER A 523 -10.92 -8.84 -4.96
N GLU A 524 -11.62 -8.11 -4.09
CA GLU A 524 -12.17 -6.79 -4.42
C GLU A 524 -11.07 -5.72 -4.51
N LEU A 525 -10.08 -5.74 -3.61
CA LEU A 525 -8.91 -4.88 -3.68
C LEU A 525 -8.14 -5.13 -4.98
N SER A 526 -7.99 -6.40 -5.37
CA SER A 526 -7.40 -6.76 -6.66
C SER A 526 -8.21 -6.24 -7.85
N GLY A 527 -9.54 -6.27 -7.79
CA GLY A 527 -10.38 -5.61 -8.78
C GLY A 527 -10.16 -4.09 -8.84
N ALA A 528 -9.91 -3.43 -7.71
CA ALA A 528 -9.56 -2.01 -7.67
C ALA A 528 -8.17 -1.74 -8.27
N ILE A 529 -7.18 -2.59 -8.00
CA ILE A 529 -5.83 -2.52 -8.59
C ILE A 529 -5.89 -2.62 -10.11
N GLN A 530 -6.74 -3.49 -10.67
CA GLN A 530 -6.90 -3.59 -12.13
C GLN A 530 -7.36 -2.28 -12.78
N ARG A 531 -8.31 -1.57 -12.14
CA ARG A 531 -8.81 -0.27 -12.62
C ARG A 531 -7.74 0.81 -12.48
N TYR A 532 -7.06 0.85 -11.33
CA TYR A 532 -5.94 1.74 -11.05
C TYR A 532 -4.78 1.58 -12.04
N GLY A 533 -4.34 0.34 -12.28
CA GLY A 533 -3.21 0.05 -13.15
C GLY A 533 -3.51 0.36 -14.62
N ALA A 534 -4.77 0.21 -15.05
CA ALA A 534 -5.16 0.45 -16.43
C ALA A 534 -5.37 1.93 -16.76
N VAL A 535 -5.97 2.70 -15.84
CA VAL A 535 -6.43 4.06 -16.14
C VAL A 535 -5.25 5.01 -16.42
N THR A 536 -5.39 5.79 -17.48
CA THR A 536 -4.56 6.99 -17.71
C THR A 536 -5.45 8.20 -17.89
N PHE A 537 -4.88 9.39 -17.74
CA PHE A 537 -5.66 10.62 -17.82
C PHE A 537 -4.88 11.73 -18.49
N THR A 538 -5.62 12.71 -19.01
CA THR A 538 -5.10 14.04 -19.33
C THR A 538 -5.87 15.06 -18.52
N LYS A 539 -5.15 16.04 -17.97
CA LYS A 539 -5.70 17.15 -17.19
C LYS A 539 -5.70 18.42 -18.03
N THR A 540 -6.76 19.20 -17.96
CA THR A 540 -6.82 20.56 -18.48
C THR A 540 -7.36 21.47 -17.40
N VAL A 541 -6.60 22.50 -17.04
CA VAL A 541 -6.98 23.48 -16.03
C VAL A 541 -7.25 24.81 -16.74
N THR A 542 -8.38 25.42 -16.44
CA THR A 542 -8.76 26.76 -16.90
C THR A 542 -9.05 27.65 -15.70
N GLU A 543 -9.35 28.92 -15.93
CA GLU A 543 -9.80 29.82 -14.85
C GLU A 543 -11.13 29.33 -14.22
N GLN A 544 -11.99 28.64 -14.98
CA GLN A 544 -13.34 28.27 -14.57
C GLN A 544 -13.52 26.80 -14.20
N SER A 545 -12.59 25.92 -14.58
CA SER A 545 -12.76 24.48 -14.37
C SER A 545 -11.48 23.67 -14.46
N ILE A 546 -11.53 22.49 -13.87
CA ILE A 546 -10.56 21.40 -13.97
C ILE A 546 -11.25 20.26 -14.72
N GLU A 547 -10.73 19.87 -15.88
CA GLU A 547 -11.25 18.77 -16.68
C GLU A 547 -10.26 17.61 -16.70
N LEU A 548 -10.75 16.41 -16.38
CA LEU A 548 -10.03 15.16 -16.53
C LEU A 548 -10.67 14.33 -17.64
N LYS A 549 -9.88 13.92 -18.63
CA LYS A 549 -10.27 12.95 -19.66
C LYS A 549 -9.54 11.65 -19.43
N LEU A 550 -10.29 10.60 -19.15
CA LEU A 550 -9.80 9.28 -18.79
C LEU A 550 -9.71 8.37 -20.01
N LYS A 551 -8.66 7.57 -20.07
CA LYS A 551 -8.49 6.45 -21.02
C LYS A 551 -8.37 5.15 -20.23
N ASN A 552 -8.75 4.04 -20.89
CA ASN A 552 -8.86 2.73 -20.25
C ASN A 552 -9.78 2.76 -19.01
N PHE A 553 -10.82 3.59 -19.07
CA PHE A 553 -11.86 3.65 -18.05
C PHE A 553 -12.85 2.50 -18.26
N TYR A 554 -13.16 1.77 -17.19
CA TYR A 554 -14.12 0.66 -17.24
C TYR A 554 -15.48 1.09 -16.67
N ASP A 555 -15.55 1.31 -15.36
CA ASP A 555 -16.79 1.60 -14.63
C ASP A 555 -16.61 2.67 -13.54
N GLU A 556 -15.46 2.68 -12.86
CA GLU A 556 -15.04 3.72 -11.95
C GLU A 556 -13.51 3.82 -11.87
N ALA A 557 -13.03 5.00 -11.47
CA ALA A 557 -11.63 5.24 -11.15
C ALA A 557 -11.54 6.26 -10.00
N TYR A 558 -10.48 6.19 -9.21
CA TYR A 558 -10.25 7.10 -8.09
C TYR A 558 -8.97 7.89 -8.32
N PHE A 559 -8.99 9.16 -7.91
CA PHE A 559 -7.85 10.07 -8.01
C PHE A 559 -7.70 10.86 -6.72
N MET A 560 -6.46 11.05 -6.27
CA MET A 560 -6.12 12.15 -5.37
C MET A 560 -6.02 13.43 -6.20
N VAL A 561 -6.73 14.46 -5.77
CA VAL A 561 -6.78 15.78 -6.41
C VAL A 561 -6.41 16.81 -5.36
N ARG A 562 -5.27 17.46 -5.52
CA ARG A 562 -4.88 18.62 -4.72
C ARG A 562 -5.14 19.89 -5.52
N ILE A 563 -5.94 20.80 -4.99
CA ILE A 563 -6.27 22.07 -5.61
C ILE A 563 -5.51 23.16 -4.87
N ASN A 564 -4.32 23.50 -5.35
CA ASN A 564 -3.44 24.49 -4.72
C ASN A 564 -3.95 25.92 -4.92
N GLU A 565 -4.63 26.20 -6.04
CA GLU A 565 -5.16 27.52 -6.36
C GLU A 565 -6.65 27.47 -6.77
N GLY A 566 -7.48 28.18 -6.01
CA GLY A 566 -8.93 28.29 -6.17
C GLY A 566 -9.75 27.26 -5.41
N THR A 567 -11.07 27.45 -5.40
CA THR A 567 -12.01 26.62 -4.64
C THR A 567 -12.84 25.71 -5.58
N PRO A 568 -12.98 24.39 -5.32
CA PRO A 568 -13.80 23.52 -6.15
C PRO A 568 -15.30 23.81 -5.99
N GLY A 569 -16.01 23.83 -7.12
CA GLY A 569 -17.45 24.00 -7.23
C GLY A 569 -18.18 22.70 -7.58
N GLU A 570 -19.19 22.80 -8.47
CA GLU A 570 -19.97 21.64 -8.89
C GLU A 570 -19.09 20.63 -9.67
N VAL A 571 -19.42 19.34 -9.52
CA VAL A 571 -18.68 18.24 -10.17
C VAL A 571 -19.63 17.45 -11.04
N SER A 572 -19.26 17.28 -12.31
CA SER A 572 -19.96 16.44 -13.28
C SER A 572 -19.08 15.25 -13.70
N GLY A 573 -19.71 14.12 -14.03
CA GLY A 573 -19.01 12.87 -14.37
C GLY A 573 -18.39 12.11 -13.19
N GLY A 574 -18.57 12.60 -11.95
CA GLY A 574 -18.01 11.98 -10.76
C GLY A 574 -18.46 12.65 -9.46
N LYS A 575 -17.77 12.31 -8.36
CA LYS A 575 -17.97 12.88 -7.03
C LYS A 575 -16.62 13.26 -6.43
N LEU A 576 -16.48 14.51 -5.99
CA LEU A 576 -15.32 14.98 -5.23
C LEU A 576 -15.66 14.98 -3.74
N THR A 577 -14.80 14.36 -2.93
CA THR A 577 -14.94 14.29 -1.47
C THR A 577 -13.73 14.98 -0.84
N HIS A 578 -13.96 15.96 0.02
CA HIS A 578 -12.88 16.61 0.77
C HIS A 578 -12.21 15.60 1.71
N LEU A 579 -10.88 15.65 1.79
CA LEU A 579 -10.08 14.79 2.66
C LEU A 579 -9.45 15.61 3.79
N THR A 580 -8.46 16.44 3.47
CA THR A 580 -7.79 17.35 4.41
C THR A 580 -7.24 18.55 3.64
N GLY A 581 -7.18 19.73 4.27
CA GLY A 581 -6.67 20.95 3.65
C GLY A 581 -7.25 21.17 2.26
N ASN A 582 -6.38 21.19 1.25
CA ASN A 582 -6.73 21.34 -0.16
C ASN A 582 -6.68 20.03 -0.98
N LEU A 583 -6.68 18.88 -0.29
CA LEU A 583 -6.66 17.54 -0.86
C LEU A 583 -8.06 16.91 -0.88
N TYR A 584 -8.38 16.27 -1.99
CA TYR A 584 -9.69 15.69 -2.26
C TYR A 584 -9.54 14.29 -2.89
N LEU A 585 -10.53 13.43 -2.65
CA LEU A 585 -10.73 12.18 -3.35
C LEU A 585 -11.77 12.36 -4.45
N LEU A 586 -11.37 12.23 -5.70
CA LEU A 586 -12.28 12.17 -6.83
C LEU A 586 -12.64 10.71 -7.14
N GLN A 587 -13.93 10.40 -7.12
CA GLN A 587 -14.50 9.19 -7.70
C GLN A 587 -15.06 9.53 -9.09
N ALA A 588 -14.36 9.14 -10.15
CA ALA A 588 -14.84 9.26 -11.51
C ALA A 588 -15.86 8.14 -11.81
N LYS A 589 -17.01 8.52 -12.38
CA LYS A 589 -18.07 7.62 -12.84
C LYS A 589 -18.30 7.68 -14.34
N GLU A 590 -17.69 8.66 -15.01
CA GLU A 590 -17.68 8.82 -16.45
C GLU A 590 -16.24 9.03 -16.96
N PRO A 591 -15.96 8.74 -18.24
CA PRO A 591 -14.64 8.96 -18.83
C PRO A 591 -14.22 10.44 -18.92
N THR A 592 -15.13 11.37 -18.66
CA THR A 592 -14.82 12.80 -18.57
C THR A 592 -15.41 13.35 -17.29
N VAL A 593 -14.58 14.00 -16.49
CA VAL A 593 -14.97 14.64 -15.24
C VAL A 593 -14.64 16.11 -15.34
N THR A 594 -15.58 16.97 -14.94
CA THR A 594 -15.34 18.41 -14.83
C THR A 594 -15.65 18.84 -13.40
N ILE A 595 -14.69 19.52 -12.77
CA ILE A 595 -14.82 20.19 -11.48
C ILE A 595 -14.80 21.69 -11.76
N GLU A 596 -15.87 22.40 -11.40
CA GLU A 596 -15.88 23.86 -11.52
C GLU A 596 -14.88 24.51 -10.56
N LYS A 597 -14.35 25.67 -10.92
CA LYS A 597 -13.57 26.53 -10.03
C LYS A 597 -14.42 27.75 -9.70
N LEU A 598 -14.67 27.95 -8.42
CA LEU A 598 -15.34 29.15 -7.93
C LEU A 598 -14.34 30.30 -7.90
N GLU A 599 -14.78 31.50 -8.32
CA GLU A 599 -14.03 32.73 -8.05
C GLU A 599 -14.09 33.00 -6.54
N ASP A 600 -12.92 33.22 -5.93
CA ASP A 600 -12.80 33.52 -4.49
C ASP A 600 -13.36 34.89 -4.09
#